data_AF-A0A7J4PXX7-F1
#
_entry.id   AF-A0A7J4PXX7-F1
#
_cell.length_a   1.000
_cell.length_b   1.000
_cell.length_c   1.000
_cell.angle_alpha   90.00
_cell.angle_beta   90.00
_cell.angle_gamma   90.00
#
_symmetry.space_group_name_H-M   'P 1'
#
loop_
_entity.id
_entity.type
_entity.pdbx_description
1 polymer ?
#
loop_
_entity_poly.entity_id
_entity_poly.type
_entity_poly.pdbx_seq_one_letter_code
_entity_poly.pdbx_strand_id
1 'polypeptide(L)'
;MATGWARFAHRFSAYYRSSEFWAPPRMKTREWMFIPFGGAPPIRHKGFSDMQGVRQFLSDRAMHSCFYSTAYWERPFEMKMADKNWLGADLIFDLDGDHLPGVTDKDFPGMLEVIHEQAWSLWNDFLEPEFGFEEKYLQVTFSGHRGFHLHYRDPALFHLDSEARREMVSYIRGEGVDVKGGLARYHDLTSEGWTRRIRDGMSGMVTKLQGIATKNDGYRKELKS
;
A
#
# COMPACT_ATOMS: atom_id res chain seq x y z
N MET A 1 -24.77 19.98 24.23
CA MET A 1 -23.87 19.74 23.09
C MET A 1 -23.57 18.25 23.04
N ALA A 2 -23.76 17.58 21.91
CA ALA A 2 -23.53 16.12 21.83
C ALA A 2 -22.06 15.81 22.13
N THR A 3 -21.79 15.25 23.32
CA THR A 3 -20.48 14.76 23.75
C THR A 3 -20.26 13.34 23.21
N GLY A 4 -19.09 13.08 22.62
CA GLY A 4 -18.73 11.77 22.07
C GLY A 4 -18.76 11.68 20.53
N TRP A 5 -18.77 10.44 20.00
CA TRP A 5 -18.65 10.14 18.57
C TRP A 5 -19.84 10.64 17.72
N ALA A 6 -20.99 10.95 18.35
CA ALA A 6 -22.20 11.38 17.68
C ALA A 6 -22.01 12.65 16.81
N ARG A 7 -21.17 13.58 17.26
CA ARG A 7 -20.83 14.78 16.47
C ARG A 7 -20.11 14.43 15.16
N PHE A 8 -19.19 13.46 15.21
CA PHE A 8 -18.48 12.98 14.02
C PHE A 8 -19.41 12.20 13.10
N ALA A 9 -20.24 11.31 13.66
CA ALA A 9 -21.26 10.58 12.91
C ALA A 9 -22.20 11.52 12.12
N HIS A 10 -22.64 12.62 12.74
CA HIS A 10 -23.46 13.62 12.05
C HIS A 10 -22.73 14.27 10.87
N ARG A 11 -21.46 14.67 11.06
CA ARG A 11 -20.64 15.25 9.98
C ARG A 11 -20.37 14.25 8.85
N PHE A 12 -20.10 12.99 9.18
CA PHE A 12 -19.90 11.93 8.20
C PHE A 12 -21.17 11.65 7.40
N SER A 13 -22.34 11.60 8.06
CA SER A 13 -23.61 11.45 7.37
C SER A 13 -23.87 12.59 6.38
N ALA A 14 -23.59 13.83 6.78
CA ALA A 14 -23.70 14.98 5.87
C ALA A 14 -22.75 14.86 4.67
N TYR A 15 -21.49 14.46 4.91
CA TYR A 15 -20.51 14.25 3.85
C TYR A 15 -20.97 13.16 2.87
N TYR A 16 -21.33 11.96 3.35
CA TYR A 16 -21.73 10.85 2.49
C TYR A 16 -22.97 11.12 1.65
N ARG A 17 -23.85 12.04 2.06
CA ARG A 17 -25.05 12.38 1.27
C ARG A 17 -24.74 13.14 -0.01
N SER A 18 -23.70 13.98 -0.01
CA SER A 18 -23.43 14.92 -1.11
C SER A 18 -22.07 14.76 -1.78
N SER A 19 -21.11 14.09 -1.14
CA SER A 19 -19.76 13.94 -1.69
C SER A 19 -19.77 13.11 -2.96
N GLU A 20 -18.90 13.43 -3.91
CA GLU A 20 -18.67 12.56 -5.06
C GLU A 20 -17.91 11.30 -4.60
N PHE A 21 -18.36 10.13 -5.05
CA PHE A 21 -17.66 8.89 -4.77
C PHE A 21 -16.98 8.38 -6.02
N TRP A 22 -15.70 8.04 -5.87
CA TRP A 22 -15.01 7.19 -6.83
C TRP A 22 -15.55 5.76 -6.75
N ALA A 23 -15.79 5.14 -7.91
CA ALA A 23 -16.28 3.77 -8.01
C ALA A 23 -15.12 2.80 -8.29
N PRO A 24 -14.92 1.74 -7.47
CA PRO A 24 -13.88 0.78 -7.74
C PRO A 24 -14.18 -0.05 -8.99
N PRO A 25 -13.17 -0.37 -9.82
CA PRO A 25 -13.32 -1.30 -10.93
C PRO A 25 -13.93 -2.62 -10.45
N ARG A 26 -14.83 -3.19 -11.26
CA ARG A 26 -15.52 -4.46 -10.98
C ARG A 26 -16.27 -4.45 -9.64
N MET A 27 -16.88 -3.34 -9.24
CA MET A 27 -17.51 -3.20 -7.92
C MET A 27 -18.51 -4.31 -7.58
N LYS A 28 -19.21 -4.84 -8.59
CA LYS A 28 -20.24 -5.89 -8.42
C LYS A 28 -19.67 -7.21 -7.91
N THR A 29 -18.39 -7.46 -8.13
CA THR A 29 -17.68 -8.65 -7.68
C THR A 29 -16.87 -8.39 -6.41
N ARG A 30 -17.07 -7.26 -5.72
CA ARG A 30 -16.34 -6.93 -4.49
C ARG A 30 -17.23 -7.08 -3.27
N GLU A 31 -16.66 -7.64 -2.21
CA GLU A 31 -17.23 -7.56 -0.86
C GLU A 31 -16.95 -6.18 -0.30
N TRP A 32 -17.93 -5.60 0.39
CA TRP A 32 -17.80 -4.35 1.13
C TRP A 32 -17.87 -4.61 2.63
N MET A 33 -17.05 -3.87 3.37
CA MET A 33 -17.02 -3.86 4.82
C MET A 33 -17.19 -2.43 5.33
N PHE A 34 -17.97 -2.27 6.39
CA PHE A 34 -18.21 -0.99 7.04
C PHE A 34 -17.98 -1.10 8.54
N ILE A 35 -17.32 -0.10 9.12
CA ILE A 35 -17.16 0.02 10.57
C ILE A 35 -18.13 1.08 11.06
N PRO A 36 -19.14 0.74 11.89
CA PRO A 36 -20.04 1.74 12.45
C PRO A 36 -19.37 2.58 13.55
N PHE A 37 -19.85 3.80 13.76
CA PHE A 37 -19.53 4.53 14.98
C PHE A 37 -20.13 3.83 16.22
N GLY A 38 -19.49 4.02 17.38
CA GLY A 38 -19.99 3.54 18.67
C GLY A 38 -19.59 2.10 19.04
N GLY A 39 -18.55 1.55 18.39
CA GLY A 39 -17.94 0.28 18.79
C GLY A 39 -18.74 -0.98 18.39
N ALA A 40 -19.75 -0.85 17.54
CA ALA A 40 -20.46 -1.99 16.99
C ALA A 40 -19.52 -2.83 16.10
N PRO A 41 -19.73 -4.16 16.00
CA PRO A 41 -18.93 -5.01 15.13
C PRO A 41 -18.95 -4.54 13.67
N PRO A 42 -17.87 -4.78 12.90
CA PRO A 42 -17.85 -4.55 11.47
C PRO A 42 -19.00 -5.26 10.74
N ILE A 43 -19.61 -4.55 9.80
CA ILE A 43 -20.62 -5.10 8.90
C ILE A 43 -19.90 -5.56 7.65
N ARG A 44 -19.95 -6.86 7.36
CA ARG A 44 -19.26 -7.51 6.24
C ARG A 44 -20.25 -8.22 5.32
N HIS A 45 -19.73 -8.90 4.27
CA HIS A 45 -20.54 -9.69 3.34
C HIS A 45 -21.61 -8.85 2.63
N LYS A 46 -21.26 -7.61 2.27
CA LYS A 46 -22.11 -6.73 1.47
C LYS A 46 -21.64 -6.72 0.03
N GLY A 47 -22.56 -6.84 -0.90
CA GLY A 47 -22.34 -6.61 -2.33
C GLY A 47 -23.26 -5.49 -2.82
N PHE A 48 -22.78 -4.68 -3.77
CA PHE A 48 -23.55 -3.58 -4.34
C PHE A 48 -23.44 -3.61 -5.87
N SER A 49 -24.53 -3.23 -6.55
CA SER A 49 -24.58 -3.11 -8.00
C SER A 49 -23.93 -1.83 -8.53
N ASP A 50 -23.97 -0.77 -7.73
CA ASP A 50 -23.61 0.60 -8.08
C ASP A 50 -23.26 1.43 -6.82
N MET A 51 -22.69 2.62 -7.02
CA MET A 51 -22.34 3.54 -5.92
C MET A 51 -23.56 4.21 -5.27
N GLN A 52 -24.73 4.20 -5.91
CA GLN A 52 -25.95 4.74 -5.31
C GLN A 52 -26.42 3.85 -4.15
N GLY A 53 -26.37 2.53 -4.32
CA GLY A 53 -26.62 1.58 -3.24
C GLY A 53 -25.65 1.73 -2.06
N VAL A 54 -24.36 1.95 -2.35
CA VAL A 54 -23.35 2.25 -1.31
C VAL A 54 -23.70 3.56 -0.58
N ARG A 55 -24.08 4.60 -1.32
CA ARG A 55 -24.48 5.89 -0.74
C ARG A 55 -25.69 5.77 0.17
N GLN A 56 -26.72 5.04 -0.27
CA GLN A 56 -27.91 4.82 0.54
C GLN A 56 -27.54 4.13 1.86
N PHE A 57 -26.73 3.08 1.80
CA PHE A 57 -26.27 2.35 2.98
C PHE A 57 -25.50 3.25 3.96
N LEU A 58 -24.58 4.08 3.46
CA LEU A 58 -23.81 5.04 4.27
C LEU A 58 -24.67 6.18 4.84
N SER A 59 -25.79 6.49 4.19
CA SER A 59 -26.70 7.59 4.57
C SER A 59 -27.73 7.15 5.61
N ASP A 60 -28.17 5.89 5.58
CA ASP A 60 -29.12 5.29 6.53
C ASP A 60 -28.53 5.23 7.95
N ARG A 61 -27.25 4.85 8.04
CA ARG A 61 -26.49 4.87 9.28
C ARG A 61 -25.07 5.35 8.99
N ALA A 62 -24.65 6.41 9.69
CA ALA A 62 -23.30 6.92 9.56
C ALA A 62 -22.26 5.84 9.90
N MET A 63 -21.36 5.57 8.96
CA MET A 63 -20.24 4.65 9.12
C MET A 63 -18.94 5.43 9.36
N HIS A 64 -18.14 4.96 10.30
CA HIS A 64 -16.82 5.52 10.60
C HIS A 64 -15.84 5.26 9.45
N SER A 65 -15.81 4.04 8.92
CA SER A 65 -14.92 3.65 7.84
C SER A 65 -15.64 2.73 6.85
N CYS A 66 -15.23 2.80 5.59
CA CYS A 66 -15.75 2.03 4.48
C CYS A 66 -14.59 1.38 3.74
N PHE A 67 -14.72 0.10 3.42
CA PHE A 67 -13.72 -0.70 2.73
C PHE A 67 -14.40 -1.56 1.67
N TYR A 68 -13.65 -1.91 0.64
CA TYR A 68 -14.01 -2.95 -0.31
C TYR A 68 -12.86 -3.96 -0.43
N SER A 69 -13.17 -5.20 -0.78
CA SER A 69 -12.18 -6.26 -0.91
C SER A 69 -11.26 -6.02 -2.10
N THR A 70 -9.98 -6.31 -1.91
CA THR A 70 -8.99 -6.40 -3.00
C THR A 70 -9.32 -7.57 -3.92
N ALA A 71 -9.88 -8.63 -3.34
CA ALA A 71 -10.38 -9.81 -4.03
C ALA A 71 -11.69 -9.57 -4.77
N TYR A 72 -11.85 -10.34 -5.84
CA TYR A 72 -13.04 -10.48 -6.64
C TYR A 72 -13.72 -11.82 -6.33
N TRP A 73 -15.04 -11.78 -6.20
CA TRP A 73 -15.89 -12.91 -5.85
C TRP A 73 -17.07 -12.97 -6.83
N GLU A 74 -17.50 -14.16 -7.19
CA GLU A 74 -18.76 -14.34 -7.91
C GLU A 74 -19.94 -13.99 -6.99
N ARG A 75 -19.84 -14.35 -5.71
CA ARG A 75 -20.89 -14.16 -4.69
C ARG A 75 -20.33 -13.42 -3.46
N PRO A 76 -20.07 -12.10 -3.56
CA PRO A 76 -19.42 -11.33 -2.49
C PRO A 76 -20.23 -11.24 -1.18
N PHE A 77 -21.53 -11.55 -1.24
CA PHE A 77 -22.46 -11.51 -0.11
C PHE A 77 -22.52 -12.81 0.70
N GLU A 78 -21.87 -13.89 0.24
CA GLU A 78 -21.88 -15.17 0.97
C GLU A 78 -21.10 -15.08 2.28
N MET A 79 -21.62 -15.75 3.32
CA MET A 79 -21.03 -15.71 4.66
C MET A 79 -19.78 -16.59 4.75
N LYS A 80 -19.78 -17.75 4.08
CA LYS A 80 -18.65 -18.68 4.08
C LYS A 80 -17.74 -18.40 2.89
N MET A 81 -16.43 -18.40 3.12
CA MET A 81 -15.44 -18.12 2.07
C MET A 81 -15.49 -19.12 0.92
N ALA A 82 -15.75 -20.39 1.22
CA ALA A 82 -15.87 -21.44 0.21
C ALA A 82 -17.04 -21.20 -0.77
N ASP A 83 -18.09 -20.52 -0.32
CA ASP A 83 -19.30 -20.27 -1.09
C ASP A 83 -19.21 -18.98 -1.93
N LYS A 84 -18.21 -18.13 -1.67
CA LYS A 84 -18.02 -16.85 -2.38
C LYS A 84 -17.54 -17.02 -3.82
N ASN A 85 -16.92 -18.16 -4.15
CA ASN A 85 -16.24 -18.45 -5.43
C ASN A 85 -15.23 -17.35 -5.83
N TRP A 86 -13.97 -17.52 -5.42
CA TRP A 86 -12.89 -16.57 -5.71
C TRP A 86 -12.60 -16.45 -7.20
N LEU A 87 -12.45 -15.22 -7.71
CA LEU A 87 -12.19 -14.93 -9.12
C LEU A 87 -10.81 -14.31 -9.38
N GLY A 88 -10.12 -13.84 -8.33
CA GLY A 88 -8.87 -13.10 -8.46
C GLY A 88 -8.73 -12.04 -7.38
N ALA A 89 -7.61 -11.30 -7.38
CA ALA A 89 -7.46 -10.12 -6.53
C ALA A 89 -6.52 -9.09 -7.14
N ASP A 90 -6.80 -7.81 -6.89
CA ASP A 90 -5.85 -6.72 -7.14
C ASP A 90 -4.52 -7.00 -6.42
N LEU A 91 -3.40 -6.59 -7.02
CA LEU A 91 -2.12 -6.52 -6.32
C LEU A 91 -2.01 -5.16 -5.66
N ILE A 92 -1.82 -5.15 -4.33
CA ILE A 92 -1.75 -3.91 -3.55
C ILE A 92 -0.47 -3.91 -2.73
N PHE A 93 0.24 -2.79 -2.78
CA PHE A 93 1.32 -2.46 -1.87
C PHE A 93 0.84 -1.36 -0.94
N ASP A 94 0.92 -1.61 0.36
CA ASP A 94 0.53 -0.69 1.43
C ASP A 94 1.80 -0.14 2.08
N LEU A 95 1.99 1.17 2.00
CA LEU A 95 3.14 1.89 2.52
C LEU A 95 2.68 2.72 3.72
N ASP A 96 3.00 2.25 4.92
CA ASP A 96 2.56 2.84 6.17
C ASP A 96 3.75 3.47 6.93
N GLY A 97 3.61 4.74 7.31
CA GLY A 97 4.62 5.54 8.00
C GLY A 97 5.00 5.05 9.39
N ASP A 98 4.11 4.30 10.05
CA ASP A 98 4.32 3.79 11.41
C ASP A 98 5.54 2.89 11.56
N HIS A 99 5.92 2.22 10.47
CA HIS A 99 6.99 1.23 10.47
C HIS A 99 8.33 1.84 10.05
N LEU A 100 8.37 3.14 9.71
CA LEU A 100 9.57 3.80 9.22
C LEU A 100 10.43 4.32 10.40
N PRO A 101 11.71 3.94 10.49
CA PRO A 101 12.61 4.45 11.52
C PRO A 101 12.72 5.98 11.46
N GLY A 102 12.60 6.65 12.61
CA GLY A 102 12.76 8.10 12.71
C GLY A 102 11.53 8.92 12.29
N VAL A 103 10.47 8.27 11.83
CA VAL A 103 9.19 8.91 11.54
C VAL A 103 8.34 9.00 12.81
N THR A 104 7.74 10.16 13.06
CA THR A 104 6.83 10.35 14.19
C THR A 104 5.55 11.01 13.72
N ASP A 105 4.41 10.60 14.27
CA ASP A 105 3.10 11.19 13.99
C ASP A 105 3.00 12.68 14.35
N LYS A 106 4.01 13.23 15.04
CA LYS A 106 4.09 14.66 15.40
C LYS A 106 4.54 15.54 14.24
N ASP A 107 5.28 14.98 13.28
CA ASP A 107 5.72 15.68 12.06
C ASP A 107 5.06 15.05 10.83
N PHE A 108 3.78 15.38 10.67
CA PHE A 108 2.96 14.83 9.60
C PHE A 108 3.50 15.15 8.19
N PRO A 109 3.92 16.40 7.87
CA PRO A 109 4.54 16.70 6.57
C PRO A 109 5.82 15.91 6.32
N GLY A 110 6.76 15.87 7.28
CA GLY A 110 8.00 15.14 7.13
C GLY A 110 7.78 13.63 6.96
N MET A 111 6.84 13.05 7.71
CA MET A 111 6.41 11.67 7.52
C MET A 111 5.92 11.41 6.09
N LEU A 112 5.04 12.27 5.56
CA LEU A 112 4.50 12.09 4.21
C LEU A 112 5.59 12.18 3.13
N GLU A 113 6.56 13.07 3.29
CA GLU A 113 7.72 13.15 2.39
C GLU A 113 8.48 11.83 2.37
N VAL A 114 8.79 11.25 3.53
CA VAL A 114 9.52 9.96 3.59
C VAL A 114 8.71 8.83 2.94
N ILE A 115 7.41 8.72 3.22
CA ILE A 115 6.59 7.64 2.64
C ILE A 115 6.44 7.84 1.12
N HIS A 116 6.33 9.08 0.66
CA HIS A 116 6.29 9.39 -0.76
C HIS A 116 7.58 8.93 -1.47
N GLU A 117 8.75 9.20 -0.89
CA GLU A 117 10.03 8.71 -1.41
C GLU A 117 10.10 7.17 -1.43
N GLN A 118 9.56 6.50 -0.40
CA GLN A 118 9.48 5.04 -0.37
C GLN A 118 8.53 4.50 -1.46
N ALA A 119 7.39 5.15 -1.69
CA ALA A 119 6.47 4.81 -2.77
C ALA A 119 7.14 4.97 -4.14
N TRP A 120 7.87 6.07 -4.31
CA TRP A 120 8.61 6.38 -5.52
C TRP A 120 9.71 5.36 -5.78
N SER A 121 10.52 5.04 -4.77
CA SER A 121 11.56 4.01 -4.85
C SER A 121 10.96 2.64 -5.16
N LEU A 122 9.89 2.22 -4.49
CA LEU A 122 9.22 0.96 -4.79
C LEU A 122 8.83 0.85 -6.28
N TRP A 123 8.24 1.91 -6.84
CA TRP A 123 7.86 1.93 -8.24
C TRP A 123 9.07 1.91 -9.19
N ASN A 124 9.98 2.88 -9.03
CA ASN A 124 11.06 3.16 -9.97
C ASN A 124 12.25 2.19 -9.83
N ASP A 125 12.37 1.51 -8.70
CA ASP A 125 13.48 0.60 -8.45
C ASP A 125 13.10 -0.87 -8.67
N PHE A 126 11.83 -1.22 -8.49
CA PHE A 126 11.38 -2.62 -8.52
C PHE A 126 10.23 -2.83 -9.50
N LEU A 127 9.08 -2.19 -9.24
CA LEU A 127 7.84 -2.58 -9.92
C LEU A 127 7.92 -2.34 -11.43
N GLU A 128 8.34 -1.16 -11.86
CA GLU A 128 8.45 -0.85 -13.28
C GLU A 128 9.66 -1.52 -13.95
N PRO A 129 10.93 -1.28 -13.54
CA PRO A 129 12.07 -1.77 -14.30
C PRO A 129 12.31 -3.27 -14.18
N GLU A 130 12.03 -3.89 -13.03
CA GLU A 130 12.36 -5.29 -12.79
C GLU A 130 11.16 -6.22 -12.98
N PHE A 131 9.97 -5.82 -12.52
CA PHE A 131 8.76 -6.61 -12.71
C PHE A 131 8.02 -6.29 -14.01
N GLY A 132 8.45 -5.26 -14.74
CA GLY A 132 7.85 -4.85 -16.01
C GLY A 132 6.45 -4.26 -15.85
N PHE A 133 6.14 -3.69 -14.68
CA PHE A 133 4.82 -3.12 -14.44
C PHE A 133 4.61 -1.85 -15.27
N GLU A 134 3.43 -1.73 -15.86
CA GLU A 134 3.08 -0.58 -16.69
C GLU A 134 2.21 0.40 -15.90
N GLU A 135 2.57 1.69 -15.94
CA GLU A 135 1.87 2.76 -15.21
C GLU A 135 0.35 2.80 -15.51
N LYS A 136 -0.07 2.40 -16.72
CA LYS A 136 -1.50 2.34 -17.11
C LYS A 136 -2.35 1.44 -16.22
N TYR A 137 -1.76 0.48 -15.51
CA TYR A 137 -2.44 -0.39 -14.56
C TYR A 137 -2.34 0.07 -13.10
N LEU A 138 -1.53 1.10 -12.83
CA LEU A 138 -1.30 1.64 -11.49
C LEU A 138 -2.38 2.66 -11.13
N GLN A 139 -2.89 2.55 -9.90
CA GLN A 139 -3.59 3.63 -9.22
C GLN A 139 -2.94 3.86 -7.86
N VAL A 140 -2.49 5.10 -7.62
CA VAL A 140 -1.99 5.53 -6.31
C VAL A 140 -3.12 6.19 -5.54
N THR A 141 -3.31 5.80 -4.28
CA THR A 141 -4.30 6.42 -3.39
C THR A 141 -3.66 6.78 -2.06
N PHE A 142 -3.95 7.97 -1.54
CA PHE A 142 -3.63 8.32 -0.16
C PHE A 142 -4.51 7.51 0.80
N SER A 143 -3.93 6.91 1.85
CA SER A 143 -4.65 6.06 2.80
C SER A 143 -5.67 6.84 3.66
N GLY A 144 -5.60 8.17 3.63
CA GLY A 144 -6.41 9.06 4.46
C GLY A 144 -5.76 9.36 5.82
N HIS A 145 -4.60 8.76 6.10
CA HIS A 145 -3.86 9.01 7.32
C HIS A 145 -2.35 9.09 7.08
N ARG A 146 -1.62 7.98 7.19
CA ARG A 146 -0.14 7.97 7.27
C ARG A 146 0.50 7.15 6.17
N GLY A 147 -0.08 7.14 4.97
CA GLY A 147 0.41 6.22 3.94
C GLY A 147 -0.19 6.37 2.56
N PHE A 148 0.31 5.54 1.66
CA PHE A 148 -0.19 5.40 0.30
C PHE A 148 -0.43 3.93 -0.01
N HIS A 149 -1.44 3.66 -0.85
CA HIS A 149 -1.65 2.36 -1.46
C HIS A 149 -1.37 2.45 -2.95
N LEU A 150 -0.55 1.54 -3.45
CA LEU A 150 -0.36 1.32 -4.88
C LEU A 150 -1.24 0.14 -5.28
N HIS A 151 -2.35 0.43 -5.96
CA HIS A 151 -3.23 -0.59 -6.54
C HIS A 151 -2.79 -0.89 -7.97
N TYR A 152 -2.16 -2.04 -8.19
CA TYR A 152 -1.77 -2.50 -9.52
C TYR A 152 -2.80 -3.51 -10.05
N ARG A 153 -3.46 -3.17 -11.17
CA ARG A 153 -4.64 -3.90 -11.67
C ARG A 153 -4.49 -4.46 -13.08
N ASP A 154 -3.35 -5.07 -13.36
CA ASP A 154 -3.15 -5.86 -14.57
C ASP A 154 -3.96 -7.18 -14.49
N PRO A 155 -4.90 -7.44 -15.42
CA PRO A 155 -5.64 -8.69 -15.47
C PRO A 155 -4.77 -9.95 -15.50
N ALA A 156 -3.56 -9.88 -16.06
CA ALA A 156 -2.63 -11.01 -16.12
C ALA A 156 -2.20 -11.49 -14.71
N LEU A 157 -2.25 -10.62 -13.69
CA LEU A 157 -1.75 -10.91 -12.34
C LEU A 157 -2.85 -11.22 -11.32
N PHE A 158 -4.14 -11.19 -11.71
CA PHE A 158 -5.23 -11.39 -10.75
C PHE A 158 -5.24 -12.76 -10.10
N HIS A 159 -4.70 -13.77 -10.78
CA HIS A 159 -4.66 -15.15 -10.31
C HIS A 159 -3.51 -15.43 -9.34
N LEU A 160 -2.62 -14.47 -9.08
CA LEU A 160 -1.50 -14.67 -8.15
C LEU A 160 -2.02 -15.03 -6.77
N ASP A 161 -1.55 -16.16 -6.24
CA ASP A 161 -1.88 -16.64 -4.91
C ASP A 161 -1.08 -15.92 -3.82
N SER A 162 -1.31 -16.30 -2.57
CA SER A 162 -0.64 -15.66 -1.43
C SER A 162 0.86 -15.94 -1.37
N GLU A 163 1.33 -17.07 -1.90
CA GLU A 163 2.75 -17.44 -1.82
C GLU A 163 3.54 -16.68 -2.89
N ALA A 164 3.05 -16.63 -4.13
CA ALA A 164 3.66 -15.81 -5.18
C ALA A 164 3.76 -14.33 -4.78
N ARG A 165 2.71 -13.79 -4.15
CA ARG A 165 2.72 -12.42 -3.62
C ARG A 165 3.74 -12.25 -2.49
N ARG A 166 3.92 -13.26 -1.64
CA ARG A 166 4.93 -13.23 -0.57
C ARG A 166 6.34 -13.22 -1.17
N GLU A 167 6.61 -14.05 -2.16
CA GLU A 167 7.91 -14.08 -2.85
C GLU A 167 8.26 -12.73 -3.48
N MET A 168 7.28 -12.03 -4.09
CA MET A 168 7.50 -10.67 -4.58
C MET A 168 7.92 -9.71 -3.46
N VAL A 169 7.25 -9.76 -2.30
CA VAL A 169 7.58 -8.92 -1.15
C VAL A 169 8.96 -9.26 -0.59
N SER A 170 9.29 -10.55 -0.46
CA SER A 170 10.61 -11.01 0.00
C SER A 170 11.72 -10.56 -0.96
N TYR A 171 11.48 -10.61 -2.27
CA TYR A 171 12.41 -10.10 -3.28
C TYR A 171 12.62 -8.59 -3.14
N ILE A 172 11.55 -7.78 -3.03
CA ILE A 172 11.66 -6.33 -2.84
C ILE A 172 12.44 -5.99 -1.57
N ARG A 173 12.25 -6.77 -0.51
CA ARG A 173 12.96 -6.59 0.77
C ARG A 173 14.40 -7.10 0.77
N GLY A 174 14.81 -7.81 -0.28
CA GLY A 174 16.13 -8.43 -0.36
C GLY A 174 16.32 -9.59 0.63
N GLU A 175 15.23 -10.22 1.06
CA GLU A 175 15.28 -11.38 1.94
C GLU A 175 15.96 -12.54 1.20
N GLY A 176 17.02 -13.11 1.80
CA GLY A 176 17.75 -14.24 1.21
C GLY A 176 18.73 -13.88 0.09
N VAL A 177 19.00 -12.61 -0.16
CA VAL A 177 19.99 -12.17 -1.16
C VAL A 177 21.42 -12.61 -0.76
N ASP A 178 22.08 -13.38 -1.63
CA ASP A 178 23.49 -13.76 -1.44
C ASP A 178 24.43 -12.60 -1.81
N VAL A 179 24.76 -11.79 -0.81
CA VAL A 179 25.69 -10.66 -0.95
C VAL A 179 27.07 -11.13 -1.38
N LYS A 180 27.57 -12.27 -0.89
CA LYS A 180 28.92 -12.75 -1.24
C LYS A 180 29.00 -13.15 -2.70
N GLY A 181 28.01 -13.89 -3.19
CA GLY A 181 27.87 -14.23 -4.60
C GLY A 181 27.74 -12.99 -5.49
N GLY A 182 26.94 -11.99 -5.06
CA GLY A 182 26.82 -10.72 -5.74
C GLY A 182 28.16 -9.96 -5.84
N LEU A 183 28.91 -9.90 -4.74
CA LEU A 183 30.25 -9.28 -4.70
C LEU A 183 31.27 -10.00 -5.56
N ALA A 184 31.21 -11.33 -5.65
CA ALA A 184 32.07 -12.09 -6.54
C ALA A 184 31.85 -11.70 -8.03
N ARG A 185 30.68 -11.15 -8.35
CA ARG A 185 30.31 -10.65 -9.69
C ARG A 185 30.36 -9.13 -9.80
N TYR A 186 31.07 -8.45 -8.91
CA TYR A 186 31.14 -6.98 -8.87
C TYR A 186 31.55 -6.34 -10.21
N HIS A 187 32.46 -6.97 -10.96
CA HIS A 187 32.93 -6.47 -12.26
C HIS A 187 32.01 -6.83 -13.43
N ASP A 188 30.97 -7.62 -13.22
CA ASP A 188 29.97 -7.91 -14.25
C ASP A 188 28.99 -6.73 -14.39
N LEU A 189 29.26 -5.89 -15.39
CA LEU A 189 28.45 -4.72 -15.71
C LEU A 189 27.08 -5.08 -16.31
N THR A 190 26.90 -6.32 -16.76
CA THR A 190 25.65 -6.81 -17.38
C THR A 190 24.68 -7.45 -16.39
N SER A 191 25.11 -7.61 -15.13
CA SER A 191 24.26 -8.14 -14.07
C SER A 191 23.01 -7.26 -13.83
N GLU A 192 21.89 -7.91 -13.49
CA GLU A 192 20.59 -7.29 -13.21
C GLU A 192 20.14 -7.58 -11.77
N GLY A 193 19.01 -7.00 -11.36
CA GLY A 193 18.40 -7.20 -10.04
C GLY A 193 19.33 -6.88 -8.87
N TRP A 194 19.32 -7.74 -7.85
CA TRP A 194 20.10 -7.55 -6.63
C TRP A 194 21.63 -7.52 -6.83
N THR A 195 22.18 -8.19 -7.84
CA THR A 195 23.63 -8.15 -8.09
C THR A 195 24.05 -6.74 -8.53
N ARG A 196 23.29 -6.14 -9.45
CA ARG A 196 23.46 -4.74 -9.85
C ARG A 196 23.28 -3.80 -8.66
N ARG A 197 22.20 -3.99 -7.89
CA ARG A 197 21.88 -3.14 -6.74
C ARG A 197 22.97 -3.15 -5.67
N ILE A 198 23.56 -4.32 -5.38
CA ILE A 198 24.70 -4.45 -4.45
C ILE A 198 25.91 -3.66 -4.99
N ARG A 199 26.26 -3.85 -6.27
CA ARG A 199 27.39 -3.17 -6.90
C ARG A 199 27.23 -1.65 -6.85
N ASP A 200 26.05 -1.15 -7.23
CA ASP A 200 25.76 0.28 -7.30
C ASP A 200 25.74 0.88 -5.88
N GLY A 201 25.14 0.19 -4.90
CA GLY A 201 25.06 0.61 -3.50
C GLY A 201 26.41 0.62 -2.74
N MET A 202 27.34 -0.25 -3.11
CA MET A 202 28.68 -0.28 -2.50
C MET A 202 29.44 1.04 -2.64
N SER A 203 29.36 1.67 -3.81
CA SER A 203 30.08 2.92 -4.06
C SER A 203 29.61 4.04 -3.13
N GLY A 204 28.29 4.13 -2.92
CA GLY A 204 27.67 5.05 -1.97
C GLY A 204 28.05 4.74 -0.53
N MET A 205 28.06 3.46 -0.13
CA MET A 205 28.47 3.04 1.22
C MET A 205 29.93 3.40 1.51
N VAL A 206 30.86 3.12 0.58
CA VAL A 206 32.28 3.46 0.73
C VAL A 206 32.46 4.98 0.88
N THR A 207 31.76 5.76 0.06
CA THR A 207 31.80 7.23 0.12
C THR A 207 31.29 7.75 1.47
N LYS A 208 30.17 7.21 1.98
CA LYS A 208 29.62 7.56 3.30
C LYS A 208 30.60 7.24 4.42
N LEU A 209 31.19 6.04 4.42
CA LEU A 209 32.19 5.63 5.42
C LEU A 209 33.44 6.52 5.38
N GLN A 210 33.93 6.87 4.19
CA GLN A 210 35.05 7.79 4.03
C GLN A 210 34.72 9.19 4.58
N GLY A 211 33.51 9.72 4.30
CA GLY A 211 33.05 11.01 4.82
C GLY A 211 32.95 11.06 6.34
N ILE A 212 32.46 9.97 6.96
CA ILE A 212 32.44 9.82 8.43
C ILE A 212 33.87 9.77 8.98
N ALA A 213 34.77 9.01 8.36
CA ALA A 213 36.15 8.86 8.81
C ALA A 213 36.96 10.17 8.70
N THR A 214 36.73 10.98 7.66
CA THR A 214 37.43 12.25 7.44
C THR A 214 36.84 13.44 8.19
N LYS A 215 35.71 13.26 8.90
CA LYS A 215 35.01 14.31 9.67
C LYS A 215 34.65 15.55 8.83
N ASN A 216 34.31 15.37 7.55
CA ASN A 216 33.82 16.48 6.73
C ASN A 216 32.53 17.09 7.33
N ASP A 217 32.36 18.42 7.13
CA ASP A 217 31.21 19.18 7.63
C ASP A 217 29.89 18.60 7.08
N GLY A 218 29.19 17.84 7.93
CA GLY A 218 27.98 17.09 7.55
C GLY A 218 27.83 15.75 8.27
N TYR A 219 28.93 15.17 8.79
CA TYR A 219 28.94 13.80 9.36
C TYR A 219 27.91 13.56 10.49
N ARG A 220 27.51 14.63 11.20
CA ARG A 220 26.50 14.55 12.27
C ARG A 220 25.07 14.33 11.76
N LYS A 221 24.76 14.66 10.50
CA LYS A 221 23.47 14.34 9.88
C LYS A 221 23.40 12.88 9.42
N GLU A 222 24.50 12.35 8.89
CA GLU A 222 24.57 10.97 8.37
C GLU A 222 24.52 9.87 9.44
N LEU A 223 24.85 10.21 10.69
CA LEU A 223 24.71 9.32 11.86
C LEU A 223 23.25 9.13 12.32
N LYS A 224 22.31 9.94 11.79
CA LYS A 224 20.89 9.93 12.20
C LYS A 224 19.93 9.47 11.09
N SER A 225 20.42 9.22 9.87
CA SER A 225 19.67 8.63 8.74
C SER A 225 20.03 7.17 8.55
#